data_AF-A0A839NYX7-F1
#
_entry.id   AF-A0A839NYX7-F1
#
_cell.length_a   1.000
_cell.length_b   1.000
_cell.length_c   1.000
_cell.angle_alpha   90.00
_cell.angle_beta   90.00
_cell.angle_gamma   90.00
#
_symmetry.space_group_name_H-M   'P 1'
#
loop_
_entity.id
_entity.type
_entity.pdbx_description
1 polymer ?
#
loop_
_entity_poly.entity_id
_entity_poly.type
_entity_poly.pdbx_seq_one_letter_code
_entity_poly.pdbx_strand_id
1 'polypeptide(L)'
;MAARPTPSEADIMRLVYAGLTYMEIGLRLRISNKTVARIASNHGYDATKRIKLKAKRRAEIQKRQRAQRAFQQAQAAAERKRQQGEREPLKPIPQVPAWIDAAGLAEDYRDLAREFDEDHAARECRKLTAEIRRQKAVDARLGSAA
;
A
#
# COMPACT_ATOMS: atom_id res chain seq x y z
N MET A 1 -20.44 -59.88 17.32
CA MET A 1 -20.60 -58.47 16.91
C MET A 1 -19.70 -57.62 17.80
N ALA A 2 -18.69 -56.95 17.24
CA ALA A 2 -17.73 -56.17 18.03
C ALA A 2 -18.44 -55.03 18.77
N ALA A 3 -18.32 -54.98 20.10
CA ALA A 3 -18.80 -53.87 20.89
C ALA A 3 -18.16 -52.58 20.39
N ARG A 4 -18.98 -51.64 19.89
CA ARG A 4 -18.47 -50.34 19.45
C ARG A 4 -17.84 -49.66 20.66
N PRO A 5 -16.60 -49.17 20.58
CA PRO A 5 -15.97 -48.48 21.70
C PRO A 5 -16.84 -47.27 22.06
N THR A 6 -17.38 -47.28 23.28
CA THR A 6 -18.10 -46.13 23.82
C THR A 6 -17.09 -45.01 24.01
N PRO A 7 -17.27 -43.86 23.34
CA PRO A 7 -16.34 -42.73 23.49
C PRO A 7 -16.32 -42.26 24.94
N SER A 8 -15.12 -41.97 25.46
CA SER A 8 -14.97 -41.49 26.83
C SER A 8 -15.57 -40.09 27.00
N GLU A 9 -16.06 -39.76 28.20
CA GLU A 9 -16.56 -38.40 28.49
C GLU A 9 -15.45 -37.35 28.30
N ALA A 10 -14.21 -37.71 28.59
CA ALA A 10 -13.04 -36.86 28.37
C ALA A 10 -12.85 -36.50 26.90
N ASP A 11 -13.04 -37.45 25.98
CA ASP A 11 -12.95 -37.21 24.53
C ASP A 11 -14.06 -36.27 24.05
N ILE A 12 -15.28 -36.45 24.58
CA ILE A 12 -16.42 -35.60 24.28
C ILE A 12 -16.12 -34.17 24.75
N MET A 13 -15.66 -33.99 25.98
CA MET A 13 -15.32 -32.68 26.53
C MET A 13 -14.15 -32.02 25.82
N ARG A 14 -13.13 -32.78 25.39
CA ARG A 14 -12.02 -32.26 24.57
C ARG A 14 -12.53 -31.61 23.28
N LEU A 15 -13.49 -32.25 22.59
CA LEU A 15 -14.06 -31.71 21.37
C LEU A 15 -15.01 -30.53 21.62
N VAL A 16 -15.73 -30.53 22.74
CA VAL A 16 -16.55 -29.39 23.20
C VAL A 16 -15.67 -28.17 23.48
N TYR A 17 -14.54 -28.34 24.17
CA TYR A 17 -13.57 -27.26 24.40
C TYR A 17 -12.84 -26.82 23.13
N ALA A 18 -12.64 -27.72 22.16
CA ALA A 18 -12.18 -27.38 20.83
C ALA A 18 -13.22 -26.60 19.99
N GLY A 19 -14.44 -26.42 20.53
CA GLY A 19 -15.49 -25.60 19.94
C GLY A 19 -16.30 -26.28 18.85
N LEU A 20 -16.26 -27.62 18.77
CA LEU A 20 -17.16 -28.35 17.88
C LEU A 20 -18.60 -28.27 18.40
N THR A 21 -19.54 -28.27 17.47
CA THR A 21 -20.96 -28.38 17.79
C THR A 21 -21.30 -29.79 18.25
N TYR A 22 -22.33 -29.93 19.09
CA TYR A 22 -22.78 -31.24 19.57
C TYR A 22 -23.20 -32.18 18.42
N MET A 23 -23.63 -31.62 17.29
CA MET A 23 -23.89 -32.37 16.06
C MET A 23 -22.60 -32.91 15.45
N GLU A 24 -21.57 -32.07 15.25
CA GLU A 24 -20.27 -32.51 14.72
C GLU A 24 -19.60 -33.54 15.63
N ILE A 25 -19.71 -33.36 16.94
CA ILE A 25 -19.22 -34.32 17.94
C ILE A 25 -19.99 -35.63 17.84
N GLY A 26 -21.33 -35.56 17.76
CA GLY A 26 -22.17 -36.74 17.61
C GLY A 26 -21.90 -37.52 16.32
N LEU A 27 -21.66 -36.83 15.20
CA LEU A 27 -21.26 -37.44 13.93
C LEU A 27 -19.88 -38.09 14.04
N ARG A 28 -18.91 -37.41 14.66
CA ARG A 28 -17.52 -37.87 14.77
C ARG A 28 -17.38 -39.07 15.70
N LEU A 29 -18.11 -39.08 16.81
CA LEU A 29 -18.05 -40.13 17.83
C LEU A 29 -19.20 -41.16 17.71
N ARG A 30 -20.06 -41.01 16.70
CA ARG A 30 -21.25 -41.86 16.45
C ARG A 30 -22.18 -41.99 17.66
N ILE A 31 -22.38 -40.88 18.38
CA ILE A 31 -23.27 -40.78 19.55
C ILE A 31 -24.36 -39.73 19.31
N SER A 32 -25.46 -39.84 20.04
CA SER A 32 -26.55 -38.88 19.89
C SER A 32 -26.12 -37.48 20.37
N ASN A 33 -26.59 -36.44 19.68
CA ASN A 33 -26.39 -35.05 20.11
C ASN A 33 -26.93 -34.81 21.53
N LYS A 34 -28.04 -35.45 21.91
CA LYS A 34 -28.60 -35.39 23.27
C LYS A 34 -27.63 -35.93 24.33
N THR A 35 -26.90 -37.00 24.01
CA THR A 35 -25.86 -37.57 24.89
C THR A 35 -24.72 -36.58 25.09
N VAL A 36 -24.25 -35.95 24.03
CA VAL A 36 -23.19 -34.91 24.09
C VAL A 36 -23.64 -33.72 24.92
N ALA A 37 -24.87 -33.24 24.68
CA ALA A 37 -25.44 -32.12 25.43
C ALA A 37 -25.55 -32.42 26.93
N ARG A 38 -26.04 -33.61 27.29
CA ARG A 38 -26.16 -34.04 28.69
C ARG A 38 -24.79 -34.10 29.38
N ILE A 39 -23.78 -34.69 28.73
CA ILE A 39 -22.43 -34.77 29.28
C ILE A 39 -21.84 -33.35 29.44
N ALA A 40 -21.93 -32.51 28.41
CA ALA A 40 -21.46 -31.14 28.49
C ALA A 40 -22.11 -30.35 29.64
N SER A 41 -23.43 -30.51 29.84
CA SER A 41 -24.15 -29.89 30.96
C SER A 41 -23.71 -30.43 32.33
N ASN A 42 -23.50 -31.74 32.47
CA ASN A 42 -23.01 -32.34 33.71
C ASN A 42 -21.62 -31.83 34.11
N HIS A 43 -20.79 -31.48 33.11
CA HIS A 43 -19.47 -30.88 33.28
C HIS A 43 -19.48 -29.34 33.35
N GLY A 44 -20.66 -28.71 33.49
CA GLY A 44 -20.81 -27.25 33.66
C GLY A 44 -20.49 -26.43 32.40
N TYR A 45 -20.52 -27.05 31.22
CA TYR A 45 -20.30 -26.35 29.96
C TYR A 45 -21.59 -25.66 29.49
N ASP A 46 -21.61 -24.34 29.63
CA ASP A 46 -22.73 -23.50 29.21
C ASP A 46 -22.69 -23.20 27.70
N ALA A 47 -23.86 -23.25 27.06
CA ALA A 47 -24.08 -22.84 25.68
C ALA A 47 -23.61 -21.39 25.40
N THR A 48 -23.56 -20.52 26.41
CA THR A 48 -23.01 -19.16 26.27
C THR A 48 -21.51 -19.16 25.95
N LYS A 49 -20.71 -20.08 26.51
CA LYS A 49 -19.28 -20.23 26.18
C LYS A 49 -19.09 -20.60 24.71
N ARG A 50 -19.99 -21.43 24.17
CA ARG A 50 -20.01 -21.79 22.73
C ARG A 50 -20.31 -20.59 21.84
N ILE A 51 -21.27 -19.74 22.24
CA ILE A 51 -21.61 -18.51 21.49
C ILE A 51 -20.41 -17.56 21.45
N LYS A 52 -19.75 -17.33 22.59
CA LYS A 52 -18.53 -16.51 22.67
C LYS A 52 -17.41 -17.07 21.80
N LEU A 53 -17.20 -18.38 21.80
CA LEU A 53 -16.17 -19.02 20.98
C LEU A 53 -16.44 -18.90 19.47
N LYS A 54 -17.70 -19.07 19.03
CA LYS A 54 -18.09 -18.84 17.63
C LYS A 54 -17.88 -17.37 17.22
N ALA A 55 -18.23 -16.42 18.07
CA ALA A 55 -17.99 -15.00 17.82
C ALA A 55 -16.50 -14.69 17.64
N LYS A 56 -15.64 -15.25 18.51
CA LYS A 56 -14.19 -15.10 18.42
C LYS A 56 -13.64 -15.65 17.10
N ARG A 57 -14.03 -16.85 16.68
CA ARG A 57 -13.62 -17.42 15.38
C ARG A 57 -14.08 -16.58 14.19
N ARG A 58 -15.33 -16.07 14.21
CA ARG A 58 -15.83 -15.18 13.16
C ARG A 58 -15.01 -13.89 13.07
N ALA A 59 -14.66 -13.30 14.22
CA ALA A 59 -13.81 -12.11 14.27
C ALA A 59 -12.40 -12.38 13.69
N GLU A 60 -11.80 -13.53 14.00
CA GLU A 60 -10.50 -13.92 13.42
C GLU A 60 -10.56 -14.10 11.90
N ILE A 61 -11.61 -14.74 11.38
CA ILE A 61 -11.81 -14.90 9.93
C ILE A 61 -11.95 -13.53 9.26
N GLN A 62 -12.78 -12.64 9.83
CA GLN A 62 -12.92 -11.28 9.30
C GLN A 62 -11.60 -10.50 9.34
N LYS A 63 -10.80 -10.64 10.40
CA LYS A 63 -9.48 -10.00 10.50
C LYS A 63 -8.55 -10.48 9.39
N ARG A 64 -8.51 -11.78 9.12
CA ARG A 64 -7.72 -12.37 8.02
C ARG A 64 -8.19 -11.87 6.65
N GLN A 65 -9.50 -11.82 6.41
CA GLN A 65 -10.05 -11.31 5.15
C GLN A 65 -9.74 -9.83 4.94
N ARG A 66 -9.80 -9.00 5.99
CA ARG A 66 -9.40 -7.58 5.91
C ARG A 66 -7.92 -7.43 5.58
N ALA A 67 -7.05 -8.21 6.22
CA ALA A 67 -5.61 -8.20 5.91
C ALA A 67 -5.33 -8.61 4.46
N GLN A 68 -6.02 -9.64 3.95
CA GLN A 68 -5.86 -10.09 2.57
C GLN A 68 -6.35 -9.05 1.56
N ARG A 69 -7.48 -8.38 1.82
CA ARG A 69 -7.97 -7.29 0.98
C ARG A 69 -7.03 -6.09 0.99
N ALA A 70 -6.50 -5.72 2.15
CA ALA A 70 -5.53 -4.63 2.25
C ALA A 70 -4.24 -4.94 1.48
N PHE A 71 -3.78 -6.19 1.53
CA PHE A 71 -2.62 -6.65 0.75
C PHE A 71 -2.88 -6.58 -0.76
N GLN A 72 -4.04 -7.05 -1.23
CA GLN A 72 -4.42 -6.96 -2.65
C GLN A 72 -4.54 -5.51 -3.12
N GLN A 73 -5.12 -4.63 -2.30
CA GLN A 73 -5.20 -3.20 -2.60
C GLN A 73 -3.81 -2.54 -2.67
N ALA A 74 -2.90 -2.91 -1.76
CA ALA A 74 -1.52 -2.42 -1.80
C ALA A 74 -0.77 -2.89 -3.05
N GLN A 75 -0.97 -4.15 -3.48
CA GLN A 75 -0.41 -4.66 -4.73
C GLN A 75 -0.98 -3.92 -5.95
N ALA A 76 -2.30 -3.76 -6.05
CA ALA A 76 -2.92 -3.05 -7.15
C ALA A 76 -2.50 -1.56 -7.20
N ALA A 77 -2.31 -0.91 -6.05
CA ALA A 77 -1.80 0.45 -5.98
C ALA A 77 -0.34 0.54 -6.42
N ALA A 78 0.50 -0.44 -6.07
CA ALA A 78 1.88 -0.52 -6.51
C ALA A 78 1.98 -0.75 -8.03
N GLU A 79 1.13 -1.61 -8.60
CA GLU A 79 1.04 -1.84 -10.04
C GLU A 79 0.58 -0.58 -10.79
N ARG A 80 -0.43 0.13 -10.28
CA ARG A 80 -0.86 1.43 -10.85
C ARG A 80 0.27 2.45 -10.83
N LYS A 81 1.05 2.53 -9.75
CA LYS A 81 2.23 3.40 -9.68
C LYS A 81 3.32 3.00 -10.67
N ARG A 82 3.55 1.71 -10.90
CA ARG A 82 4.47 1.23 -11.95
C ARG A 82 4.00 1.66 -13.34
N GLN A 83 2.73 1.45 -13.65
CA GLN A 83 2.14 1.84 -14.94
C GLN A 83 2.10 3.36 -15.15
N GLN A 84 1.93 4.14 -14.08
CA GLN A 84 2.02 5.61 -14.14
C GLN A 84 3.47 6.10 -14.25
N GLY A 85 4.42 5.45 -13.57
CA GLY A 85 5.84 5.76 -13.67
C GLY A 85 6.45 5.44 -15.04
N GLU A 86 5.94 4.43 -15.75
CA GLU A 86 6.30 4.14 -17.15
C GLU A 86 5.71 5.16 -18.15
N ARG A 87 4.84 6.06 -17.71
CA ARG A 87 4.09 7.01 -18.55
C ARG A 87 4.33 8.48 -18.16
N GLU A 88 5.48 8.83 -17.59
CA GLU A 88 5.94 10.20 -17.76
C GLU A 88 6.43 10.35 -19.20
N PRO A 89 5.70 11.06 -20.09
CA PRO A 89 6.27 11.40 -21.38
C PRO A 89 7.55 12.19 -21.09
N LEU A 90 8.68 11.74 -21.61
CA LEU A 90 9.93 12.52 -21.65
C LEU A 90 9.54 13.93 -22.08
N LYS A 91 9.56 14.90 -21.15
CA LYS A 91 9.25 16.29 -21.48
C LYS A 91 10.19 16.65 -22.64
N PRO A 92 9.66 17.11 -23.79
CA PRO A 92 10.50 17.44 -24.93
C PRO A 92 11.57 18.44 -24.48
N ILE A 93 12.81 18.21 -24.91
CA ILE A 93 13.93 19.11 -24.61
C ILE A 93 13.61 20.45 -25.27
N PRO A 94 13.53 21.57 -24.52
CA PRO A 94 13.22 22.88 -25.09
C PRO A 94 14.25 23.26 -26.16
N GLN A 95 13.80 23.74 -27.31
CA GLN A 95 14.71 24.21 -28.35
C GLN A 95 15.33 25.53 -27.93
N VAL A 96 16.66 25.59 -27.87
CA VAL A 96 17.40 26.80 -27.49
C VAL A 96 17.49 27.74 -28.69
N PRO A 97 17.03 28.99 -28.58
CA PRO A 97 17.24 30.01 -29.62
C PRO A 97 18.73 30.31 -29.84
N ALA A 98 19.13 30.50 -31.11
CA ALA A 98 20.53 30.73 -31.48
C ALA A 98 21.21 31.92 -30.76
N TRP A 99 20.45 32.97 -30.42
CA TRP A 99 20.99 34.13 -29.71
C TRP A 99 21.31 33.85 -28.24
N ILE A 100 20.62 32.87 -27.63
CA ILE A 100 20.87 32.42 -26.25
C ILE A 100 22.12 31.54 -26.21
N ASP A 101 22.26 30.65 -27.21
CA ASP A 101 23.43 29.81 -27.38
C ASP A 101 24.69 30.65 -27.60
N ALA A 102 24.61 31.67 -28.47
CA ALA A 102 25.69 32.63 -28.68
C ALA A 102 26.05 33.46 -27.44
N ALA A 103 25.13 33.59 -26.48
CA ALA A 103 25.36 34.27 -25.19
C ALA A 103 25.93 33.32 -24.11
N GLY A 104 26.04 32.02 -24.40
CA GLY A 104 26.47 31.01 -23.43
C GLY A 104 25.43 30.66 -22.37
N LEU A 105 24.16 31.01 -22.57
CA LEU A 105 23.06 30.85 -21.61
C LEU A 105 22.18 29.62 -21.90
N ALA A 106 22.70 28.65 -22.65
CA ALA A 106 21.92 27.51 -23.14
C ALA A 106 21.44 26.58 -22.01
N GLU A 107 22.24 26.40 -20.94
CA GLU A 107 21.86 25.61 -19.77
C GLU A 107 20.80 26.33 -18.93
N ASP A 108 21.04 27.61 -18.59
CA ASP A 108 20.08 28.44 -17.84
C ASP A 108 18.72 28.51 -18.52
N TYR A 109 18.70 28.65 -19.86
CA TYR A 109 17.47 28.65 -20.63
C TYR A 109 16.71 27.32 -20.53
N ARG A 110 17.41 26.19 -20.63
CA ARG A 110 16.77 24.85 -20.56
C ARG A 110 16.18 24.58 -19.19
N ASP A 111 16.86 25.00 -18.12
CA ASP A 111 16.38 24.81 -16.76
C ASP A 111 15.15 25.67 -16.49
N LEU A 112 15.19 26.96 -16.87
CA LEU A 112 14.05 27.86 -16.75
C LEU A 112 12.85 27.43 -17.61
N ALA A 113 13.10 26.94 -18.83
CA ALA A 113 12.04 26.47 -19.71
C ALA A 113 11.40 25.16 -19.22
N ARG A 114 12.13 24.35 -18.44
CA ARG A 114 11.60 23.12 -17.81
C ARG A 114 10.73 23.40 -16.60
N GLU A 115 11.09 24.41 -15.82
CA GLU A 115 10.42 24.79 -14.57
C GLU A 115 9.21 25.70 -14.82
N PHE A 116 9.33 26.65 -15.75
CA PHE A 116 8.31 27.63 -16.08
C PHE A 116 7.77 27.41 -17.49
N ASP A 117 8.24 28.22 -18.45
CA ASP A 117 7.92 28.15 -19.88
C ASP A 117 9.05 28.77 -20.71
N GLU A 118 9.04 28.51 -22.02
CA GLU A 118 10.07 29.01 -22.96
C GLU A 118 10.11 30.54 -23.05
N ASP A 119 8.96 31.21 -22.85
CA ASP A 119 8.84 32.68 -22.91
C ASP A 119 9.47 33.35 -21.68
N HIS A 120 9.30 32.77 -20.50
CA HIS A 120 9.89 33.19 -19.25
C HIS A 120 11.40 33.00 -19.31
N ALA A 121 11.85 31.82 -19.75
CA ALA A 121 13.26 31.53 -19.95
C ALA A 121 13.92 32.55 -20.91
N ALA A 122 13.25 32.90 -22.01
CA ALA A 122 13.74 33.89 -22.95
C ALA A 122 13.82 35.31 -22.34
N ARG A 123 12.86 35.71 -21.50
CA ARG A 123 12.87 37.01 -20.80
C ARG A 123 14.02 37.10 -19.80
N GLU A 124 14.25 36.06 -19.00
CA GLU A 124 15.36 36.04 -18.04
C GLU A 124 16.72 36.02 -18.75
N CYS A 125 16.88 35.24 -19.81
CA CYS A 125 18.10 35.25 -20.61
C CYS A 125 18.40 36.63 -21.24
N ARG A 126 17.36 37.40 -21.62
CA ARG A 126 17.54 38.78 -22.10
C ARG A 126 18.05 39.71 -20.99
N LYS A 127 17.56 39.56 -19.76
CA LYS A 127 18.02 40.36 -18.61
C LYS A 127 19.49 40.06 -18.31
N LEU A 128 19.85 38.77 -18.23
CA LEU A 128 21.24 38.33 -18.01
C LEU A 128 22.16 38.83 -19.13
N THR A 129 21.74 38.73 -20.39
CA THR A 129 22.51 39.26 -21.52
C THR A 129 22.73 40.78 -21.42
N ALA A 130 21.71 41.53 -20.98
CA ALA A 130 21.82 42.97 -20.78
C ALA A 130 22.76 43.32 -19.61
N GLU A 131 22.74 42.54 -18.54
CA GLU A 131 23.62 42.69 -17.38
C GLU A 131 25.08 42.40 -17.74
N ILE A 132 25.34 41.29 -18.45
CA ILE A 132 26.67 40.95 -18.98
C ILE A 132 27.21 42.10 -19.86
N ARG A 133 26.37 42.69 -20.72
CA ARG A 133 26.77 43.83 -21.56
C ARG A 133 27.09 45.08 -20.73
N ARG A 134 26.30 45.36 -19.68
CA ARG A 134 26.57 46.48 -18.76
C ARG A 134 27.88 46.27 -18.02
N GLN A 135 28.12 45.08 -17.49
CA GLN A 135 29.35 44.76 -16.77
C GLN A 135 30.58 44.91 -17.69
N LYS A 136 30.54 44.35 -18.90
CA LYS A 136 31.60 44.53 -19.90
C LYS A 136 31.85 46.00 -20.24
N ALA A 137 30.80 46.82 -20.31
CA ALA A 137 30.94 48.25 -20.57
C ALA A 137 31.56 49.01 -19.38
N VAL A 138 31.26 48.60 -18.15
CA VAL A 138 31.89 49.15 -16.94
C VAL A 138 33.35 48.72 -16.85
N ASP A 139 33.65 47.43 -17.06
CA ASP A 139 35.00 46.89 -17.06
C ASP A 139 35.86 47.55 -18.15
N ALA A 140 35.31 47.78 -19.35
CA ALA A 140 36.01 48.49 -20.42
C ALA A 140 36.33 49.95 -20.07
N ARG A 141 35.45 50.63 -19.31
CA ARG A 141 35.70 52.00 -18.83
C ARG A 141 36.75 52.03 -17.73
N LEU A 142 36.76 51.04 -16.84
CA LEU A 142 37.73 50.92 -15.75
C LEU A 142 39.12 50.49 -16.26
N GLY A 143 39.17 49.55 -17.22
CA GLY A 143 40.41 49.10 -17.85
C GLY A 143 41.05 50.12 -18.80
N SER A 144 40.28 51.12 -19.26
CA SER A 144 40.81 52.25 -20.04
C SER A 144 41.29 53.42 -19.18
N ALA A 145 41.17 53.33 -17.85
CA ALA A 145 41.60 54.34 -16.88
C ALA A 145 42.84 53.91 -16.05
N ALA A 146 43.44 52.77 -16.40
CA ALA A 146 44.73 52.28 -15.88
C ALA A 146 45.81 52.39 -16.96
#